data_AF-A0A654U1L0-F1
#
_entry.id   AF-A0A654U1L0-F1
#
_cell.length_a   1.000
_cell.length_b   1.000
_cell.length_c   1.000
_cell.angle_alpha   90.00
_cell.angle_beta   90.00
_cell.angle_gamma   90.00
#
_symmetry.space_group_name_H-M   'P 1'
#
loop_
_entity.id
_entity.type
_entity.pdbx_description
1 polymer ?
#
loop_
_entity_poly.entity_id
_entity_poly.type
_entity_poly.pdbx_seq_one_letter_code
_entity_poly.pdbx_strand_id
1 'polypeptide(L)'
;MRQSDSEAQLLDWIHQAADAAEPVILNAGGLTHTSVALRDACAELSAPLIEVHISNVHAREEFRRHSYLSPIATGVIVGLGIQGYLLALRYLAEHVGT
;
A
#
# COMPACT_ATOMS: atom_id res chain seq x y z
N MET A 1 0.11 13.25 -2.99
CA MET A 1 1.05 12.23 -3.49
C MET A 1 2.41 12.51 -2.83
N ARG A 2 2.96 11.52 -2.10
CA ARG A 2 4.24 11.62 -1.37
C ARG A 2 5.13 10.42 -1.75
N GLN A 3 6.45 10.57 -1.75
CA GLN A 3 7.40 9.48 -2.00
C GLN A 3 8.71 9.72 -1.22
N SER A 4 9.29 8.64 -0.71
CA SER A 4 10.58 8.62 -0.03
C SER A 4 11.20 7.22 -0.13
N ASP A 5 12.53 7.15 -0.18
CA ASP A 5 13.29 5.90 -0.03
C ASP A 5 13.69 5.64 1.43
N SER A 6 13.54 6.64 2.31
CA SER A 6 13.71 6.47 3.75
C SER A 6 12.48 5.78 4.33
N GLU A 7 12.69 4.58 4.88
CA GLU A 7 11.64 3.82 5.56
C GLU A 7 11.07 4.60 6.75
N ALA A 8 11.91 5.25 7.56
CA ALA A 8 11.46 6.08 8.67
C ALA A 8 10.48 7.17 8.22
N GLN A 9 10.75 7.83 7.09
CA GLN A 9 9.86 8.85 6.55
C GLN A 9 8.51 8.28 6.09
N LEU A 10 8.50 7.05 5.54
CA LEU A 10 7.27 6.36 5.16
C LEU A 10 6.45 5.98 6.40
N LEU A 11 7.09 5.47 7.45
CA LEU A 11 6.44 5.18 8.74
C LEU A 11 5.77 6.42 9.31
N ASP A 12 6.46 7.56 9.34
CA ASP A 12 5.89 8.83 9.81
C ASP A 12 4.62 9.22 9.05
N TRP A 13 4.59 9.02 7.73
CA TRP A 13 3.40 9.33 6.93
C TRP A 13 2.26 8.35 7.15
N ILE A 14 2.56 7.08 7.41
CA ILE A 14 1.55 6.07 7.74
C ILE A 14 0.94 6.35 9.12
N HIS A 15 1.74 6.67 10.14
CA HIS A 15 1.22 7.06 11.45
C HIS A 15 0.31 8.30 11.36
N GLN A 16 0.73 9.33 10.60
CA GLN A 16 -0.11 10.51 10.35
C GLN A 16 -1.45 10.15 9.68
N ALA A 17 -1.44 9.22 8.72
CA ALA A 17 -2.66 8.77 8.06
C ALA A 17 -3.55 7.96 9.02
N ALA A 18 -2.96 7.15 9.91
CA ALA A 18 -3.69 6.41 10.93
C ALA A 18 -4.38 7.37 11.92
N ASP A 19 -3.65 8.37 12.43
CA ASP A 19 -4.19 9.41 13.34
C ASP A 19 -5.34 10.19 12.70
N ALA A 20 -5.23 10.48 11.40
CA ALA A 20 -6.22 11.23 10.64
C ALA A 20 -7.37 10.35 10.10
N ALA A 21 -7.32 9.04 10.29
CA ALA A 21 -8.22 8.07 9.66
C ALA A 21 -8.34 8.27 8.13
N GLU A 22 -7.22 8.56 7.47
CA GLU A 22 -7.17 8.79 6.03
C GLU A 22 -6.91 7.48 5.27
N PRO A 23 -7.67 7.21 4.19
CA PRO A 23 -7.40 6.05 3.35
C PRO A 23 -6.06 6.19 2.61
N VAL A 24 -5.35 5.07 2.45
CA VAL A 24 -4.00 5.03 1.88
C VAL A 24 -3.98 4.17 0.62
N ILE A 25 -3.37 4.70 -0.45
CA ILE A 25 -2.94 3.91 -1.61
C ILE A 25 -1.41 3.81 -1.54
N LEU A 26 -0.89 2.60 -1.37
CA LEU A 26 0.54 2.37 -1.14
C LEU A 26 1.15 1.47 -2.21
N ASN A 27 2.22 1.96 -2.83
CA ASN A 27 3.19 1.13 -3.53
C ASN A 27 4.51 1.25 -2.78
N ALA A 28 4.84 0.23 -1.97
CA ALA A 28 6.04 0.23 -1.14
C ALA A 28 7.30 -0.27 -1.90
N GLY A 29 7.18 -0.57 -3.19
CA GLY A 29 8.30 -1.05 -4.02
C GLY A 29 8.96 -2.29 -3.41
N GLY A 30 10.26 -2.22 -3.17
CA GLY A 30 11.00 -3.33 -2.54
C GLY A 30 10.56 -3.62 -1.10
N LEU A 31 10.10 -2.61 -0.36
CA LEU A 31 9.72 -2.74 1.05
C LEU A 31 8.49 -3.64 1.26
N THR A 32 7.65 -3.79 0.24
CA THR A 32 6.58 -4.81 0.23
C THR A 32 7.10 -6.19 0.64
N HIS A 33 8.31 -6.55 0.22
CA HIS A 33 8.87 -7.89 0.37
C HIS A 33 9.81 -8.02 1.57
N THR A 34 10.18 -6.92 2.23
CA THR A 34 11.25 -6.91 3.23
C THR A 34 10.85 -6.24 4.55
N SER A 35 9.89 -5.32 4.52
CA SER A 35 9.60 -4.46 5.66
C SER A 35 8.46 -5.00 6.52
N VAL A 36 8.83 -5.60 7.65
CA VAL A 36 7.89 -5.89 8.73
C VAL A 36 7.50 -4.61 9.49
N ALA A 37 8.43 -3.64 9.62
CA ALA A 37 8.15 -2.36 10.28
C ALA A 37 7.04 -1.56 9.57
N LEU A 38 7.11 -1.46 8.24
CA LEU A 38 6.08 -0.80 7.45
C LEU A 38 4.75 -1.56 7.49
N ARG A 39 4.80 -2.90 7.52
CA ARG A 39 3.62 -3.73 7.75
C ARG A 39 2.96 -3.41 9.09
N ASP A 40 3.74 -3.28 10.15
CA ASP A 40 3.21 -3.04 11.49
C ASP A 40 2.58 -1.65 11.59
N ALA A 41 3.24 -0.61 11.05
CA ALA A 41 2.65 0.73 10.96
C ALA A 41 1.36 0.73 10.11
N CYS A 42 1.35 0.01 8.98
CA CYS A 42 0.14 -0.09 8.16
C CYS A 42 -1.01 -0.82 8.86
N ALA A 43 -0.72 -1.71 9.82
CA ALA A 43 -1.74 -2.42 10.58
C ALA A 43 -2.45 -1.51 11.61
N GLU A 44 -1.92 -0.33 11.89
CA GLU A 44 -2.56 0.69 12.73
C GLU A 44 -3.63 1.50 11.97
N LEU A 45 -3.65 1.43 10.63
CA LEU A 45 -4.63 2.14 9.82
C LEU A 45 -6.04 1.60 10.09
N SER A 46 -6.93 2.51 10.49
CA SER A 46 -8.36 2.23 10.63
C SER A 46 -9.13 2.45 9.33
N ALA A 47 -8.61 3.32 8.45
CA ALA A 47 -9.16 3.58 7.12
C ALA A 47 -8.58 2.61 6.06
N PRO A 48 -9.25 2.45 4.90
CA PRO A 48 -8.82 1.51 3.88
C PRO A 48 -7.37 1.69 3.40
N LEU A 49 -6.66 0.58 3.24
CA LEU A 49 -5.32 0.50 2.65
C LEU A 49 -5.37 -0.31 1.36
N ILE A 50 -5.03 0.31 0.23
CA ILE A 50 -4.92 -0.37 -1.07
C ILE A 50 -3.46 -0.50 -1.47
N GLU A 51 -2.96 -1.72 -1.56
CA GLU A 51 -1.63 -2.01 -2.09
C GLU A 51 -1.64 -2.01 -3.62
N VAL A 52 -0.69 -1.30 -4.25
CA VAL A 52 -0.60 -1.18 -5.71
C VAL A 52 0.81 -1.54 -6.19
N HIS A 53 0.87 -2.38 -7.21
CA HIS A 53 2.09 -2.70 -7.94
C HIS A 53 1.92 -2.43 -9.44
N ILE A 54 2.79 -1.59 -10.00
CA ILE A 54 2.81 -1.27 -11.43
C ILE A 54 3.08 -2.53 -12.26
N SER A 55 4.10 -3.31 -11.87
CA SER A 55 4.47 -4.57 -12.52
C SER A 55 3.70 -5.76 -11.96
N ASN A 56 3.53 -6.83 -12.73
CA ASN A 56 3.02 -8.09 -12.21
C ASN A 56 4.08 -8.79 -11.34
N VAL A 57 3.99 -8.63 -10.01
CA VAL A 57 4.98 -9.22 -9.08
C VAL A 57 4.96 -10.75 -9.07
N HIS A 58 3.85 -11.38 -9.45
CA HIS A 58 3.74 -12.84 -9.50
C HIS A 58 4.48 -13.45 -10.69
N ALA A 59 4.67 -12.67 -11.76
CA ALA A 59 5.46 -13.08 -12.94
C ALA A 59 6.97 -12.81 -12.78
N ARG A 60 7.38 -12.29 -11.63
CA ARG A 60 8.76 -11.89 -11.36
C ARG A 60 9.49 -12.91 -10.47
N GLU A 61 10.67 -12.53 -9.99
CA GLU A 61 11.52 -13.33 -9.11
C GLU A 61 10.73 -13.83 -7.89
N GLU A 62 11.09 -15.02 -7.39
CA GLU A 62 10.33 -15.69 -6.31
C GLU A 62 10.17 -14.82 -5.07
N PHE A 63 11.22 -14.07 -4.68
CA PHE A 63 11.19 -13.18 -3.53
C PHE A 63 10.17 -12.03 -3.65
N ARG A 64 9.67 -11.74 -4.86
CA ARG A 64 8.64 -10.71 -5.07
C ARG A 64 7.22 -11.22 -4.95
N ARG A 65 7.03 -12.53 -4.84
CA ARG A 65 5.69 -13.13 -4.78
C ARG A 65 5.07 -13.04 -3.40
N HIS A 66 5.88 -12.80 -2.37
CA HIS A 66 5.43 -12.58 -1.01
C HIS A 66 5.38 -11.09 -0.68
N SER A 67 4.29 -10.65 -0.06
CA SER A 67 4.10 -9.30 0.45
C SER A 67 3.77 -9.39 1.93
N TYR A 68 4.47 -8.61 2.76
CA TYR A 68 4.08 -8.43 4.16
C TYR A 68 2.85 -7.52 4.30
N LEU A 69 2.56 -6.70 3.29
CA LEU A 69 1.46 -5.73 3.31
C LEU A 69 0.13 -6.35 2.86
N SER A 70 0.15 -7.24 1.87
CA SER A 70 -1.07 -7.82 1.28
C SER A 70 -2.01 -8.47 2.31
N PRO A 71 -1.53 -9.17 3.36
CA PRO A 71 -2.42 -9.75 4.37
C PRO A 71 -3.19 -8.73 5.22
N ILE A 72 -2.72 -7.48 5.33
CA ILE A 72 -3.35 -6.43 6.11
C ILE A 72 -3.99 -5.33 5.25
N ALA A 73 -3.77 -5.35 3.94
CA ALA A 73 -4.42 -4.43 3.01
C ALA A 73 -5.90 -4.77 2.81
N THR A 74 -6.73 -3.76 2.59
CA THR A 74 -8.13 -3.91 2.16
C THR A 74 -8.22 -4.60 0.80
N GLY A 75 -7.27 -4.31 -0.09
CA GLY A 75 -7.18 -4.93 -1.40
C GLY A 75 -5.82 -4.69 -2.06
N VAL A 76 -5.52 -5.49 -3.07
CA VAL A 76 -4.25 -5.45 -3.81
C VAL A 76 -4.52 -5.38 -5.30
N ILE A 77 -3.87 -4.44 -5.99
CA ILE A 77 -3.95 -4.28 -7.45
C ILE A 77 -2.55 -4.44 -8.04
N VAL A 78 -2.36 -5.43 -8.90
CA VAL A 78 -1.04 -5.84 -9.39
C VAL A 78 -1.01 -5.93 -10.91
N GLY A 79 0.03 -5.40 -11.53
CA GLY A 79 0.35 -5.64 -12.94
C GLY A 79 -0.45 -4.83 -13.96
N LEU A 80 -1.25 -3.86 -13.50
CA LEU A 80 -2.07 -3.01 -14.36
C LEU A 80 -1.40 -1.65 -14.67
N GLY A 81 -0.09 -1.55 -14.46
CA GLY A 81 0.65 -0.31 -14.70
C GLY A 81 0.11 0.85 -13.85
N ILE A 82 0.15 2.06 -14.42
CA ILE A 82 -0.35 3.27 -13.76
C ILE A 82 -1.87 3.22 -13.54
N GLN A 83 -2.61 2.45 -14.36
CA GLN A 83 -4.06 2.30 -14.19
C GLN A 83 -4.44 1.70 -12.84
N GLY A 84 -3.54 0.93 -12.20
CA GLY A 84 -3.77 0.41 -10.86
C GLY A 84 -4.06 1.50 -9.83
N TYR A 85 -3.39 2.66 -9.91
CA TYR A 85 -3.68 3.79 -9.03
C TYR A 85 -5.05 4.41 -9.28
N LEU A 86 -5.49 4.48 -10.55
CA LEU A 86 -6.81 5.02 -10.89
C LEU A 86 -7.93 4.08 -10.42
N LEU A 87 -7.71 2.77 -10.47
CA LEU A 87 -8.65 1.78 -9.95
C LEU A 87 -8.72 1.86 -8.42
N ALA A 88 -7.58 1.98 -7.73
CA ALA A 88 -7.55 2.19 -6.29
C ALA A 88 -8.28 3.48 -5.88
N LEU A 89 -8.05 4.59 -6.59
CA LEU A 89 -8.75 5.86 -6.34
C LEU A 89 -10.27 5.74 -6.56
N ARG A 90 -10.72 5.04 -7.61
CA ARG A 90 -12.15 4.81 -7.84
C ARG A 90 -12.78 4.01 -6.70
N TYR A 91 -12.13 2.92 -6.29
CA TYR A 91 -12.58 2.11 -5.16
C TYR A 91 -12.75 2.98 -3.91
N LEU A 92 -11.75 3.79 -3.57
CA LEU A 92 -11.85 4.70 -2.43
C LEU A 92 -12.96 5.74 -2.60
N ALA A 93 -13.09 6.37 -3.76
CA ALA A 93 -14.14 7.35 -4.02
C ALA A 93 -15.56 6.79 -3.87
N GLU A 94 -15.76 5.50 -4.15
CA GLU A 94 -17.04 4.80 -3.99
C GLU A 94 -17.31 4.35 -2.54
N HIS A 95 -16.29 4.30 -1.69
CA HIS A 95 -16.36 3.75 -0.32
C HIS A 95 -16.01 4.76 0.78
N VAL A 96 -15.72 6.02 0.43
CA VAL A 96 -15.58 7.13 1.38
C VAL A 96 -16.99 7.65 1.71
N GLY A 97 -17.54 7.26 2.87
CA GLY A 97 -18.83 7.76 3.39
C GLY A 97 -19.84 6.73 3.88
N THR A 98 -19.49 5.43 3.90
CA THR A 98 -20.24 4.37 4.61
C THR A 98 -19.52 3.97 5.88
#